data_AF-A0A3A5VLA9-F1
#
_entry.id   AF-A0A3A5VLA9-F1
#
_cell.length_a   1.000
_cell.length_b   1.000
_cell.length_c   1.000
_cell.angle_alpha   90.00
_cell.angle_beta   90.00
_cell.angle_gamma   90.00
#
_symmetry.space_group_name_H-M   'P 1'
#
loop_
_entity.id
_entity.type
_entity.pdbx_description
1 polymer ?
#
loop_
_entity_poly.entity_id
_entity_poly.type
_entity_poly.pdbx_seq_one_letter_code
_entity_poly.pdbx_strand_id
1 'polypeptide(L)'
;MSKGSLPLNDLSGGAGRVDVLIRALMAALLTSHGVRKNTEVILHMMGGPGPPRRIKFNGHELRGLHAEERSIAGTLAKVLNIPLPPIGRWQPVTAGIEHSGGALKHTLNEWKNTKVIALDANGPRLWKKEAPLPVVSKANEMDIGLVLSDDQPLSGEEQEGLELRSLGDTWLQGHMAVGVVHFLLDEGVALNLE
;
A
#
# COMPACT_ATOMS: atom_id res chain seq x y z
N MET A 1 14.55 -3.40 1.99
CA MET A 1 15.51 -4.27 1.26
C MET A 1 14.82 -5.03 0.12
N SER A 2 15.40 -5.11 -1.09
CA SER A 2 14.81 -5.69 -2.32
C SER A 2 15.28 -7.13 -2.62
N LYS A 3 16.38 -7.56 -2.00
CA LYS A 3 16.96 -8.90 -2.14
C LYS A 3 17.78 -9.26 -0.89
N GLY A 4 17.75 -10.54 -0.51
CA GLY A 4 18.62 -11.10 0.54
C GLY A 4 17.92 -11.29 1.89
N SER A 5 18.74 -11.44 2.93
CA SER A 5 18.28 -11.75 4.29
C SER A 5 17.73 -10.51 5.00
N LEU A 6 16.44 -10.53 5.33
CA LEU A 6 15.78 -9.49 6.11
C LEU A 6 16.06 -9.69 7.62
N PRO A 7 16.59 -8.69 8.35
CA PRO A 7 16.83 -8.81 9.79
C PRO A 7 15.51 -8.69 10.57
N LEU A 8 14.89 -9.83 10.91
CA LEU A 8 13.58 -9.89 11.57
C LEU A 8 13.53 -9.30 12.99
N ASN A 9 14.70 -9.12 13.63
CA ASN A 9 14.81 -8.49 14.95
C ASN A 9 15.08 -6.98 14.87
N ASP A 10 15.20 -6.40 13.66
CA ASP A 10 15.47 -4.98 13.45
C ASP A 10 14.77 -4.46 12.18
N LEU A 11 13.44 -4.46 12.22
CA LEU A 11 12.58 -4.06 11.09
C LEU A 11 12.63 -2.55 10.79
N SER A 12 12.88 -1.74 11.82
CA SER A 12 12.94 -0.28 11.71
C SER A 12 14.32 0.23 11.29
N GLY A 13 15.41 -0.38 11.77
CA GLY A 13 16.77 0.02 11.43
C GLY A 13 17.30 -0.77 10.23
N GLY A 14 17.93 -1.90 10.50
CA GLY A 14 18.67 -2.71 9.55
C GLY A 14 17.87 -3.26 8.37
N ALA A 15 16.54 -3.37 8.48
CA ALA A 15 15.68 -3.77 7.35
C ALA A 15 15.29 -2.60 6.41
N GLY A 16 15.49 -1.35 6.85
CA GLY A 16 15.06 -0.15 6.14
C GLY A 16 13.56 0.08 6.25
N ARG A 17 13.07 0.37 7.47
CA ARG A 17 11.69 0.75 7.77
C ARG A 17 10.60 -0.18 7.26
N VAL A 18 10.91 -1.48 7.22
CA VAL A 18 9.95 -2.51 6.80
C VAL A 18 8.78 -2.62 7.79
N ASP A 19 8.97 -2.19 9.04
CA ASP A 19 7.89 -2.01 10.01
C ASP A 19 6.78 -1.06 9.51
N VAL A 20 7.12 -0.02 8.74
CA VAL A 20 6.15 0.92 8.18
C VAL A 20 5.31 0.25 7.09
N LEU A 21 5.98 -0.45 6.17
CA LEU A 21 5.35 -1.19 5.08
C LEU A 21 4.41 -2.27 5.60
N ILE A 22 4.84 -3.02 6.64
CA ILE A 22 4.03 -4.07 7.27
C ILE A 22 2.78 -3.48 7.93
N ARG A 23 2.92 -2.39 8.69
CA ARG A 23 1.76 -1.74 9.32
C ARG A 23 0.78 -1.19 8.30
N ALA A 24 1.27 -0.61 7.20
CA ALA A 24 0.42 -0.16 6.10
C ALA A 24 -0.31 -1.32 5.41
N LEU A 25 0.40 -2.43 5.13
CA LEU A 25 -0.18 -3.66 4.60
C LEU A 25 -1.28 -4.22 5.50
N MET A 26 -1.03 -4.29 6.80
CA MET A 26 -1.99 -4.76 7.79
C MET A 26 -3.22 -3.86 7.84
N ALA A 27 -3.04 -2.54 7.90
CA ALA A 27 -4.15 -1.58 7.91
C ALA A 27 -5.00 -1.63 6.63
N ALA A 28 -4.38 -1.92 5.49
CA ALA A 28 -5.08 -2.02 4.21
C ALA A 28 -5.88 -3.33 4.08
N LEU A 29 -5.33 -4.45 4.55
CA LEU A 29 -5.94 -5.76 4.29
C LEU A 29 -6.77 -6.28 5.45
N LEU A 30 -6.39 -6.03 6.70
CA LEU A 30 -6.96 -6.75 7.85
C LEU A 30 -8.17 -6.01 8.43
N THR A 31 -9.20 -6.79 8.76
CA THR A 31 -10.32 -6.36 9.60
C THR A 31 -10.37 -7.23 10.86
N SER A 32 -11.24 -6.90 11.82
CA SER A 32 -11.35 -7.65 13.07
C SER A 32 -11.65 -9.15 12.89
N HIS A 33 -12.34 -9.52 11.82
CA HIS A 33 -12.78 -10.90 11.55
C HIS A 33 -12.32 -11.44 10.20
N GLY A 34 -11.36 -10.80 9.53
CA GLY A 34 -10.89 -11.31 8.24
C GLY A 34 -9.99 -10.37 7.46
N VAL A 35 -10.15 -10.46 6.13
CA VAL A 35 -9.35 -9.75 5.14
C VAL A 35 -10.29 -9.07 4.15
N ARG A 36 -10.02 -7.80 3.80
CA ARG A 36 -10.73 -7.07 2.76
C ARG A 36 -10.53 -7.78 1.42
N LYS A 37 -11.62 -8.29 0.85
CA LYS A 37 -11.59 -9.09 -0.40
C LYS A 37 -11.50 -8.24 -1.66
N ASN A 38 -11.79 -6.96 -1.56
CA ASN A 38 -11.76 -5.95 -2.60
C ASN A 38 -10.54 -5.00 -2.46
N THR A 39 -9.42 -5.49 -1.93
CA THR A 39 -8.22 -4.67 -1.72
C THR A 39 -6.98 -5.43 -2.17
N GLU A 40 -6.13 -4.73 -2.91
CA GLU A 40 -4.80 -5.19 -3.30
C GLU A 40 -3.76 -4.21 -2.76
N VAL A 41 -2.64 -4.73 -2.25
CA VAL A 41 -1.52 -3.92 -1.77
C VAL A 41 -0.26 -4.32 -2.50
N ILE A 42 0.43 -3.35 -3.09
CA ILE A 42 1.74 -3.55 -3.72
C ILE A 42 2.79 -2.83 -2.87
N LEU A 43 3.70 -3.60 -2.29
CA LEU A 43 4.87 -3.07 -1.60
C LEU A 43 6.02 -2.89 -2.60
N HIS A 44 6.55 -1.67 -2.71
CA HIS A 44 7.73 -1.36 -3.52
C HIS A 44 8.99 -1.43 -2.65
N MET A 45 9.71 -2.53 -2.77
CA MET A 45 10.96 -2.78 -2.04
C MET A 45 12.13 -2.12 -2.81
N MET A 46 12.47 -0.89 -2.43
CA MET A 46 13.42 -0.04 -3.17
C MET A 46 14.86 -0.05 -2.62
N GLY A 47 15.06 -0.38 -1.34
CA GLY A 47 16.40 -0.36 -0.71
C GLY A 47 17.18 -1.68 -0.81
N GLY A 48 18.46 -1.68 -0.43
CA GLY A 48 19.31 -2.89 -0.36
C GLY A 48 19.99 -3.28 -1.68
N PRO A 49 20.74 -4.40 -1.70
CA PRO A 49 21.54 -4.78 -2.86
C PRO A 49 20.70 -5.46 -3.93
N GLY A 50 20.32 -4.72 -4.97
CA GLY A 50 19.66 -5.30 -6.14
C GLY A 50 18.60 -4.38 -6.74
N PRO A 51 18.09 -4.72 -7.94
CA PRO A 51 17.03 -3.94 -8.58
C PRO A 51 15.74 -3.93 -7.74
N PRO A 52 14.89 -2.89 -7.91
CA PRO A 52 13.59 -2.79 -7.25
C PRO A 52 12.71 -4.04 -7.42
N ARG A 53 12.05 -4.42 -6.34
CA ARG A 53 11.10 -5.55 -6.29
C ARG A 53 9.74 -5.05 -5.84
N ARG A 54 8.69 -5.54 -6.49
CA ARG A 54 7.29 -5.34 -6.08
C ARG A 54 6.74 -6.64 -5.51
N ILE A 55 6.04 -6.54 -4.38
CA ILE A 55 5.36 -7.69 -3.74
C ILE A 55 3.89 -7.32 -3.60
N LYS A 56 3.02 -8.09 -4.23
CA LYS A 56 1.60 -7.84 -4.32
C LYS A 56 0.84 -8.82 -3.44
N PHE A 57 -0.08 -8.28 -2.66
CA PHE A 57 -0.96 -9.00 -1.77
C PHE A 57 -2.40 -8.77 -2.24
N ASN A 58 -3.03 -9.81 -2.76
CA ASN A 58 -4.41 -9.77 -3.23
C ASN A 58 -5.35 -10.30 -2.14
N GLY A 59 -6.12 -9.41 -1.52
CA GLY A 59 -7.03 -9.76 -0.43
C GLY A 59 -8.11 -10.78 -0.80
N HIS A 60 -8.53 -10.83 -2.07
CA HIS A 60 -9.48 -11.82 -2.57
C HIS A 60 -8.97 -13.25 -2.35
N GLU A 61 -7.72 -13.49 -2.75
CA GLU A 61 -7.09 -14.81 -2.79
C GLU A 61 -6.28 -15.15 -1.54
N LEU A 62 -5.95 -14.15 -0.72
CA LEU A 62 -5.06 -14.30 0.42
C LEU A 62 -5.55 -15.35 1.41
N ARG A 63 -4.65 -16.26 1.81
CA ARG A 63 -4.89 -17.27 2.86
C ARG A 63 -3.72 -17.32 3.83
N GLY A 64 -4.01 -17.56 5.12
CA GLY A 64 -2.99 -17.81 6.13
C GLY A 64 -2.13 -16.60 6.50
N LEU A 65 -2.57 -15.37 6.20
CA LEU A 65 -1.90 -14.17 6.69
C LEU A 65 -2.25 -13.98 8.18
N HIS A 66 -1.25 -14.01 9.05
CA HIS A 66 -1.42 -13.70 10.47
C HIS A 66 -1.34 -12.19 10.70
N ALA A 67 -2.22 -11.68 11.56
CA ALA A 67 -2.29 -10.27 11.96
C ALA A 67 -1.18 -9.88 12.95
N GLU A 68 0.07 -10.16 12.59
CA GLU A 68 1.23 -9.96 13.44
C GLU A 68 2.45 -9.60 12.58
N GLU A 69 3.20 -8.58 12.99
CA GLU A 69 4.24 -7.97 12.17
C GLU A 69 5.37 -8.95 11.82
N ARG A 70 5.85 -9.74 12.79
CA ARG A 70 6.95 -10.68 12.59
C ARG A 70 6.58 -11.80 11.61
N SER A 71 5.33 -12.27 11.63
CA SER A 71 4.82 -13.25 10.67
C SER A 71 4.83 -12.71 9.25
N ILE A 72 4.39 -11.46 9.06
CA ILE A 72 4.43 -10.79 7.76
C ILE A 72 5.88 -10.55 7.33
N ALA A 73 6.74 -10.09 8.23
CA ALA A 73 8.17 -9.92 7.96
C ALA A 73 8.83 -11.23 7.53
N GLY A 74 8.47 -12.36 8.15
CA GLY A 74 8.93 -13.69 7.74
C GLY A 74 8.45 -14.07 6.34
N THR A 75 7.25 -13.66 5.96
CA THR A 75 6.73 -13.84 4.59
C THR A 75 7.53 -13.01 3.59
N LEU A 76 7.75 -11.71 3.87
CA LEU A 76 8.58 -10.85 3.04
C LEU A 76 10.00 -11.41 2.90
N ALA A 77 10.62 -11.86 3.99
CA ALA A 77 11.93 -12.49 3.98
C ALA A 77 12.00 -13.69 3.03
N LYS A 78 10.97 -14.53 2.96
CA LYS A 78 10.90 -15.63 1.99
C LYS A 78 10.86 -15.11 0.54
N VAL A 79 10.05 -14.09 0.25
CA VAL A 79 9.97 -13.47 -1.08
C VAL A 79 11.30 -12.83 -1.51
N LEU A 80 12.04 -12.21 -0.57
CA LEU A 80 13.32 -11.56 -0.87
C LEU A 80 14.46 -12.55 -1.17
N ASN A 81 14.31 -13.81 -0.79
CA ASN A 81 15.30 -14.87 -1.00
C ASN A 81 15.07 -15.71 -2.27
N ILE A 82 13.96 -15.49 -3.00
CA ILE A 82 13.71 -16.14 -4.28
C ILE A 82 14.17 -15.25 -5.47
N PRO A 83 14.51 -15.85 -6.63
CA PRO A 83 14.92 -15.09 -7.82
C PRO A 83 13.92 -13.99 -8.18
N LEU A 84 14.42 -12.84 -8.65
CA LEU A 84 13.57 -11.74 -9.08
C LEU A 84 13.06 -12.02 -10.50
N PRO A 85 11.74 -12.10 -10.74
CA PRO A 85 11.20 -12.19 -12.08
C PRO A 85 11.39 -10.87 -12.87
N PRO A 86 11.34 -10.92 -14.21
CA PRO A 86 11.35 -9.72 -15.05
C PRO A 86 10.23 -8.74 -14.71
N ILE A 87 10.42 -7.47 -15.09
CA ILE A 87 9.40 -6.43 -14.98
C ILE A 87 8.18 -6.83 -15.83
N GLY A 88 6.97 -6.65 -15.28
CA GLY A 88 5.71 -6.97 -15.95
C GLY A 88 5.30 -8.45 -15.85
N ARG A 89 6.12 -9.31 -15.24
CA ARG A 89 5.78 -10.71 -14.99
C ARG A 89 5.57 -10.95 -13.49
N TRP A 90 4.31 -11.02 -13.09
CA TRP A 90 3.93 -11.47 -11.75
C TRP A 90 4.15 -12.98 -11.63
N GLN A 91 4.90 -13.38 -10.62
CA GLN A 91 5.13 -14.78 -10.28
C GLN A 91 4.49 -15.08 -8.91
N PRO A 92 3.68 -16.15 -8.81
CA PRO A 92 3.06 -16.52 -7.54
C PRO A 92 4.10 -17.06 -6.55
N VAL A 93 3.94 -16.68 -5.28
CA VAL A 93 4.73 -17.20 -4.16
C VAL A 93 3.87 -18.14 -3.31
N THR A 94 2.66 -17.70 -2.96
CA THR A 94 1.66 -18.43 -2.18
C THR A 94 0.27 -17.81 -2.47
N ALA A 95 -0.81 -18.40 -1.95
CA ALA A 95 -2.17 -17.93 -2.18
C ALA A 95 -2.33 -16.42 -1.88
N GLY A 96 -2.65 -15.65 -2.91
CA GLY A 96 -2.80 -14.20 -2.85
C GLY A 96 -1.49 -13.39 -2.67
N ILE A 97 -0.31 -14.00 -2.82
CA ILE A 97 0.98 -13.30 -2.77
C ILE A 97 1.76 -13.58 -4.04
N GLU A 98 2.08 -12.51 -4.77
CA GLU A 98 2.85 -12.54 -5.99
C GLU A 98 3.99 -11.51 -5.94
N HIS A 99 4.99 -11.66 -6.78
CA HIS A 99 6.07 -10.66 -6.89
C HIS A 99 6.47 -10.40 -8.34
N SER A 100 7.02 -9.22 -8.59
CA SER A 100 7.50 -8.76 -9.90
C SER A 100 8.77 -7.93 -9.71
N GLY A 101 9.64 -7.87 -10.72
CA GLY A 101 10.59 -6.77 -10.83
C GLY A 101 9.88 -5.43 -11.03
N GLY A 102 10.54 -4.32 -10.68
CA GLY A 102 10.10 -2.97 -11.03
C GLY A 102 9.90 -2.03 -9.83
N ALA A 103 9.69 -0.76 -10.15
CA ALA A 103 9.43 0.36 -9.24
C ALA A 103 8.01 0.94 -9.41
N LEU A 104 7.68 1.99 -8.65
CA LEU A 104 6.38 2.68 -8.67
C LEU A 104 5.87 2.99 -10.09
N LYS A 105 6.70 3.58 -10.94
CA LYS A 105 6.36 3.90 -12.34
C LYS A 105 5.77 2.73 -13.15
N HIS A 106 6.19 1.49 -12.88
CA HIS A 106 5.65 0.33 -13.59
C HIS A 106 4.25 -0.02 -13.09
N THR A 107 3.99 0.21 -11.80
CA THR A 107 2.67 0.03 -11.20
C THR A 107 1.71 1.10 -11.71
N LEU A 108 2.15 2.37 -11.76
CA LEU A 108 1.36 3.45 -12.36
C LEU A 108 1.06 3.19 -13.84
N ASN A 109 2.00 2.60 -14.58
CA ASN A 109 1.78 2.20 -15.96
C ASN A 109 0.78 1.04 -16.11
N GLU A 110 0.75 0.10 -15.16
CA GLU A 110 -0.23 -0.99 -15.11
C GLU A 110 -1.62 -0.47 -14.70
N TRP A 111 -1.68 0.61 -13.91
CA TRP A 111 -2.89 1.25 -13.40
C TRP A 111 -3.39 2.44 -14.23
N LYS A 112 -3.02 2.55 -15.51
CA LYS A 112 -3.39 3.70 -16.38
C LYS A 112 -4.88 4.00 -16.47
N ASN A 113 -5.73 3.01 -16.20
CA ASN A 113 -7.19 3.15 -16.24
C ASN A 113 -7.82 3.26 -14.84
N THR A 114 -7.02 3.25 -13.78
CA THR A 114 -7.47 3.40 -12.39
C THR A 114 -7.27 4.85 -11.97
N LYS A 115 -8.21 5.41 -11.20
CA LYS A 115 -8.01 6.73 -10.61
C LYS A 115 -6.97 6.62 -9.50
N VAL A 116 -5.77 7.14 -9.73
CA VAL A 116 -4.67 7.08 -8.76
C VAL A 116 -4.48 8.43 -8.07
N ILE A 117 -4.40 8.41 -6.75
CA ILE A 117 -4.04 9.57 -5.94
C ILE A 117 -2.80 9.31 -5.09
N ALA A 118 -2.05 10.37 -4.78
CA ALA A 118 -1.01 10.32 -3.76
C ALA A 118 -1.46 11.10 -2.52
N LEU A 119 -1.22 10.54 -1.34
CA LEU A 119 -1.55 11.22 -0.09
C LEU A 119 -0.44 12.21 0.27
N ASP A 120 -0.80 13.49 0.39
CA ASP A 120 0.11 14.58 0.75
C ASP A 120 -0.63 15.58 1.65
N ALA A 121 -0.04 15.96 2.78
CA ALA A 121 -0.65 16.87 3.75
C ALA A 121 -0.96 18.26 3.15
N ASN A 122 -0.19 18.69 2.14
CA ASN A 122 -0.35 19.97 1.45
C ASN A 122 -1.35 19.90 0.28
N GLY A 123 -1.85 18.70 -0.07
CA GLY A 123 -2.85 18.54 -1.11
C GLY A 123 -4.24 19.07 -0.71
N PRO A 124 -5.16 19.28 -1.67
CA PRO A 124 -6.56 19.51 -1.37
C PRO A 124 -7.15 18.38 -0.53
N ARG A 125 -8.15 18.64 0.31
CA ARG A 125 -8.82 17.59 1.09
C ARG A 125 -9.36 16.48 0.18
N LEU A 126 -9.19 15.23 0.62
CA LEU A 126 -9.67 14.04 -0.09
C LEU A 126 -11.20 14.00 -0.20
N TRP A 127 -11.92 14.59 0.74
CA TRP A 127 -13.39 14.68 0.73
C TRP A 127 -13.87 16.06 0.25
N LYS A 128 -15.11 16.10 -0.26
CA LYS A 128 -15.78 17.37 -0.63
C LYS A 128 -16.03 18.22 0.64
N LYS A 129 -15.90 19.54 0.52
CA LYS A 129 -15.97 20.50 1.64
C LYS A 129 -17.19 20.33 2.57
N GLU A 130 -18.33 19.96 2.01
CA GLU A 130 -19.61 19.80 2.72
C GLU A 130 -20.06 18.33 2.80
N ALA A 131 -19.15 17.37 2.60
CA ALA A 131 -19.48 15.95 2.70
C ALA A 131 -19.82 15.60 4.16
N PRO A 132 -21.06 15.17 4.46
CA PRO A 132 -21.41 14.74 5.81
C PRO A 132 -20.79 13.37 6.10
N LEU A 133 -20.50 13.11 7.38
CA LEU A 133 -20.36 11.73 7.84
C LEU A 133 -21.76 11.12 7.91
N PRO A 134 -22.04 10.04 7.17
CA PRO A 134 -23.36 9.46 7.16
C PRO A 134 -23.67 8.77 8.50
N VAL A 135 -24.94 8.75 8.88
CA VAL A 135 -25.42 8.01 10.05
C VAL A 135 -25.49 6.50 9.76
N VAL A 136 -25.65 6.15 8.49
CA VAL A 136 -25.70 4.77 7.99
C VAL A 136 -24.70 4.64 6.86
N SER A 137 -23.73 3.75 7.02
CA SER A 137 -22.67 3.52 6.04
C SER A 137 -23.23 3.08 4.69
N LYS A 138 -22.72 3.68 3.62
CA LYS A 138 -23.00 3.26 2.24
C LYS A 138 -21.68 3.21 1.47
N ALA A 139 -21.02 2.06 1.52
CA ALA A 139 -19.68 1.89 0.95
C ALA A 139 -19.58 2.38 -0.50
N ASN A 140 -18.47 3.04 -0.80
CA ASN A 140 -18.13 3.48 -2.14
C ASN A 140 -17.64 2.30 -2.99
N GLU A 141 -18.12 2.19 -4.24
CA GLU A 141 -17.70 1.16 -5.20
C GLU A 141 -16.60 1.65 -6.16
N MET A 142 -16.06 2.85 -5.93
CA MET A 142 -14.99 3.43 -6.74
C MET A 142 -13.72 2.58 -6.69
N ASP A 143 -13.18 2.28 -7.86
CA ASP A 143 -11.84 1.73 -8.02
C ASP A 143 -10.80 2.86 -7.92
N ILE A 144 -10.08 2.91 -6.80
CA ILE A 144 -9.10 3.96 -6.49
C ILE A 144 -7.74 3.34 -6.14
N GLY A 145 -6.69 3.83 -6.79
CA GLY A 145 -5.31 3.55 -6.46
C GLY A 145 -4.78 4.58 -5.46
N LEU A 146 -4.19 4.11 -4.36
CA LEU A 146 -3.58 4.97 -3.35
C LEU A 146 -2.06 4.81 -3.38
N VAL A 147 -1.35 5.90 -3.63
CA VAL A 147 0.10 5.97 -3.48
C VAL A 147 0.42 6.59 -2.13
N LEU A 148 1.22 5.86 -1.36
CA LEU A 148 1.67 6.25 -0.03
C LEU A 148 3.17 6.01 0.04
N SER A 149 3.90 6.99 0.55
CA SER A 149 5.33 6.87 0.81
C SER A 149 5.62 6.11 2.11
N ASP A 150 6.89 5.83 2.36
CA ASP A 150 7.38 5.30 3.63
C ASP A 150 7.54 6.41 4.69
N ASP A 151 8.67 6.46 5.39
CA ASP A 151 9.01 7.52 6.33
C ASP A 151 9.68 8.73 5.68
N GLN A 152 9.91 8.69 4.37
CA GLN A 152 10.37 9.82 3.56
C GLN A 152 9.25 10.29 2.62
N PRO A 153 9.22 11.57 2.22
CA PRO A 153 8.27 12.03 1.20
C PRO A 153 8.57 11.39 -0.16
N LEU A 154 7.54 11.23 -1.00
CA LEU A 154 7.73 10.85 -2.41
C LEU A 154 8.61 11.90 -3.11
N SER A 155 9.49 11.45 -3.99
CA SER A 155 10.29 12.38 -4.81
C SER A 155 9.43 13.10 -5.86
N GLY A 156 9.90 14.24 -6.36
CA GLY A 156 9.19 15.00 -7.39
C GLY A 156 8.91 14.19 -8.67
N GLU A 157 9.83 13.30 -9.07
CA GLU A 157 9.64 12.39 -10.21
C GLU A 157 8.55 11.34 -9.93
N GLU A 158 8.39 10.90 -8.68
CA GLU A 158 7.37 9.93 -8.28
C GLU A 158 5.99 10.55 -8.13
N GLN A 159 5.92 11.85 -7.82
CA GLN A 159 4.68 12.62 -7.75
C GLN A 159 4.24 13.15 -9.12
N GLU A 160 5.09 13.11 -10.14
CA GLU A 160 4.79 13.67 -11.45
C GLU A 160 3.55 13.02 -12.06
N GLY A 161 2.54 13.85 -12.34
CA GLY A 161 1.26 13.39 -12.91
C GLY A 161 0.31 12.73 -11.91
N LEU A 162 0.65 12.64 -10.62
CA LEU A 162 -0.25 12.14 -9.59
C LEU A 162 -1.16 13.26 -9.06
N GLU A 163 -2.42 12.91 -8.86
CA GLU A 163 -3.38 13.77 -8.19
C GLU A 163 -3.17 13.72 -6.67
N LEU A 164 -2.75 14.83 -6.06
CA LEU A 164 -2.46 14.89 -4.63
C LEU A 164 -3.73 15.13 -3.81
N ARG A 165 -3.86 14.44 -2.66
CA ARG A 165 -4.94 14.67 -1.69
C ARG A 165 -4.48 14.58 -0.24
N SER A 166 -5.07 15.42 0.60
CA SER A 166 -4.79 15.52 2.04
C SER A 166 -5.89 14.88 2.88
N LEU A 167 -5.48 14.22 3.97
CA LEU A 167 -6.36 13.67 5.00
C LEU A 167 -6.49 14.58 6.23
N GLY A 168 -5.80 15.72 6.22
CA GLY A 168 -5.62 16.56 7.41
C GLY A 168 -4.34 17.37 7.33
N ASP A 169 -4.24 18.41 8.16
CA ASP A 169 -3.04 19.27 8.21
C ASP A 169 -1.91 18.61 9.02
N THR A 170 -2.21 17.49 9.69
CA THR A 170 -1.25 16.69 10.43
C THR A 170 -0.66 15.61 9.55
N TRP A 171 0.66 15.47 9.58
CA TRP A 171 1.37 14.36 8.95
C TRP A 171 1.07 13.06 9.71
N LEU A 172 0.25 12.21 9.10
CA LEU A 172 -0.11 10.91 9.65
C LEU A 172 0.93 9.85 9.29
N GLN A 173 1.11 8.87 10.18
CA GLN A 173 1.82 7.65 9.79
C GLN A 173 1.02 6.92 8.70
N GLY A 174 1.71 6.33 7.74
CA GLY A 174 1.07 5.76 6.55
C GLY A 174 -0.07 4.78 6.82
N HIS A 175 0.06 3.92 7.84
CA HIS A 175 -1.00 2.98 8.22
C HIS A 175 -2.26 3.67 8.77
N MET A 176 -2.12 4.82 9.45
CA MET A 176 -3.27 5.63 9.90
C MET A 176 -3.95 6.29 8.70
N ALA A 177 -3.17 6.77 7.74
CA ALA A 177 -3.69 7.33 6.50
C ALA A 177 -4.52 6.29 5.72
N VAL A 178 -4.02 5.06 5.60
CA VAL A 178 -4.76 3.92 5.03
C VAL A 178 -6.07 3.67 5.78
N GLY A 179 -6.03 3.65 7.12
CA GLY A 179 -7.23 3.46 7.94
C GLY A 179 -8.29 4.54 7.71
N VAL A 180 -7.89 5.81 7.62
CA VAL A 180 -8.80 6.93 7.32
C VAL A 180 -9.39 6.79 5.93
N VAL A 181 -8.60 6.44 4.90
CA VAL A 181 -9.15 6.26 3.55
C VAL A 181 -10.17 5.12 3.53
N HIS A 182 -9.88 3.99 4.17
CA HIS A 182 -10.85 2.90 4.29
C HIS A 182 -12.12 3.35 5.01
N PHE A 183 -12.01 4.10 6.11
CA PHE A 183 -13.18 4.66 6.78
C PHE A 183 -14.02 5.53 5.85
N LEU A 184 -13.39 6.46 5.11
CA LEU A 184 -14.10 7.33 4.17
C LEU A 184 -14.82 6.52 3.07
N LEU A 185 -14.17 5.46 2.56
CA LEU A 185 -14.74 4.58 1.56
C LEU A 185 -15.88 3.71 2.12
N ASP A 186 -15.70 3.11 3.30
CA ASP A 186 -16.67 2.23 3.96
C ASP A 186 -17.95 3.02 4.34
N GLU A 187 -17.78 4.25 4.83
CA GLU A 187 -18.90 5.11 5.18
C GLU A 187 -19.59 5.69 3.93
N GLY A 188 -18.88 5.82 2.81
CA GLY A 188 -19.43 6.43 1.59
C GLY A 188 -19.32 7.96 1.57
N VAL A 189 -18.29 8.51 2.20
CA VAL A 189 -18.04 9.94 2.19
C VAL A 189 -17.75 10.39 0.75
N ALA A 190 -18.40 11.47 0.32
CA ALA A 190 -18.22 12.01 -1.03
C ALA A 190 -16.78 12.52 -1.22
N LEU A 191 -16.04 11.84 -2.10
CA LEU A 191 -14.64 12.16 -2.38
C LEU A 191 -14.54 13.34 -3.37
N ASN A 192 -13.50 14.13 -3.19
CA ASN A 192 -13.10 15.23 -4.07
C ASN A 192 -12.16 14.69 -5.14
N LEU A 193 -12.67 13.90 -6.09
CA LEU A 193 -11.89 13.22 -7.14
C LEU A 193 -12.49 13.37 -8.55
N GLU A 194 -13.51 14.23 -8.66
CA GLU A 194 -14.18 14.59 -9.93
C GLU A 194 -13.39 15.65 -10.69
#